data_AF-A0A6N6SE21-F1
#
_entry.id   AF-A0A6N6SE21-F1
#
_cell.length_a   1.000
_cell.length_b   1.000
_cell.length_c   1.000
_cell.angle_alpha   90.00
_cell.angle_beta   90.00
_cell.angle_gamma   90.00
#
_symmetry.space_group_name_H-M   'P 1'
#
loop_
_entity.id
_entity.type
_entity.pdbx_description
1 polymer ?
#
loop_
_entity_poly.entity_id
_entity_poly.type
_entity_poly.pdbx_seq_one_letter_code
_entity_poly.pdbx_strand_id
1 'polypeptide(L)' 'MSEKSRENRARRRAKRLGFWLKKMPARSWMRGYYPPGFTLLSSNNVILIGARGRGFEATLDEVEAFIARYE' A
#
# COMPACT_ATOMS: atom_id res chain seq x y z
N MET A 1 -5.93 -15.87 -8.48
CA MET A 1 -4.69 -15.05 -8.35
C MET A 1 -4.44 -14.81 -6.87
N SER A 2 -3.23 -15.08 -6.36
CA SER A 2 -2.94 -14.92 -4.92
C SER A 2 -2.88 -13.44 -4.49
N GLU A 3 -3.14 -13.14 -3.23
CA GLU A 3 -2.96 -11.78 -2.66
C GLU A 3 -1.53 -11.27 -2.85
N LYS A 4 -0.53 -12.15 -2.69
CA LYS A 4 0.88 -11.84 -2.97
C LYS A 4 1.11 -11.45 -4.43
N SER A 5 0.46 -12.14 -5.37
CA SER A 5 0.53 -11.81 -6.80
C SER A 5 -0.10 -10.44 -7.09
N ARG A 6 -1.24 -10.14 -6.44
CA ARG A 6 -1.91 -8.84 -6.53
C ARG A 6 -1.04 -7.71 -5.97
N GLU A 7 -0.46 -7.91 -4.79
CA GLU A 7 0.47 -6.96 -4.17
C GLU A 7 1.67 -6.68 -5.09
N ASN A 8 2.29 -7.72 -5.63
CA ASN A 8 3.41 -7.56 -6.57
C ASN A 8 3.02 -6.76 -7.82
N ARG A 9 1.81 -6.97 -8.35
CA ARG A 9 1.29 -6.20 -9.48
C ARG A 9 1.06 -4.74 -9.09
N ALA A 10 0.39 -4.48 -7.96
CA ALA A 10 0.16 -3.14 -7.44
C ALA A 10 1.48 -2.38 -7.21
N ARG A 11 2.50 -3.03 -6.64
CA ARG A 11 3.85 -2.46 -6.45
C ARG A 11 4.48 -2.00 -7.77
N ARG A 12 4.40 -2.82 -8.82
CA ARG A 12 4.96 -2.49 -10.14
C ARG A 12 4.21 -1.32 -10.78
N ARG A 13 2.88 -1.35 -10.74
CA ARG A 13 2.02 -0.29 -11.29
C ARG A 13 2.25 1.04 -10.56
N ALA A 14 2.23 1.02 -9.23
CA ALA A 14 2.55 2.18 -8.39
C ALA A 14 3.92 2.77 -8.74
N LYS A 15 4.97 1.94 -8.82
CA LYS A 15 6.32 2.39 -9.17
C LYS A 15 6.40 3.05 -10.54
N ARG A 16 5.70 2.50 -11.55
CA ARG A 16 5.62 3.10 -12.89
C ARG A 16 5.00 4.50 -12.87
N LEU A 17 4.03 4.73 -11.98
CA LEU A 17 3.36 6.01 -11.79
C LEU A 17 4.12 6.98 -10.85
N GLY A 18 5.32 6.60 -10.40
CA GLY A 18 6.11 7.43 -9.47
C GLY A 18 5.68 7.30 -8.00
N PHE A 19 4.82 6.34 -7.67
CA PHE A 19 4.36 6.08 -6.31
C PHE A 19 5.11 4.93 -5.64
N TRP A 20 5.13 4.97 -4.31
CA TRP A 20 5.80 3.97 -3.47
C TRP A 20 4.78 3.28 -2.57
N LEU A 21 4.58 1.98 -2.77
CA LEU A 21 3.70 1.16 -1.95
C LEU A 21 4.46 0.54 -0.77
N LYS A 22 4.12 0.92 0.46
CA LYS A 22 4.62 0.32 1.70
C LYS A 22 3.57 -0.61 2.31
N LYS A 23 4.02 -1.68 2.97
CA LYS A 23 3.17 -2.63 3.71
C LYS A 23 3.65 -2.67 5.15
N MET A 24 2.74 -2.68 6.11
CA MET A 24 3.07 -2.92 7.51
C MET A 24 2.00 -3.76 8.23
N PRO A 25 2.41 -4.51 9.26
CA PRO A 25 3.79 -4.66 9.69
C PRO A 25 4.54 -5.65 8.78
N ALA A 26 5.70 -5.25 8.24
CA ALA A 26 6.42 -6.06 7.27
C ALA A 26 7.05 -7.31 7.92
N ARG A 27 7.52 -7.20 9.17
CA ARG A 27 8.05 -8.27 10.05
C ARG A 27 8.14 -7.78 11.52
N SER A 28 7.06 -7.23 12.08
CA SER A 28 7.05 -6.76 13.48
C SER A 28 6.24 -7.71 14.36
N TRP A 29 6.64 -7.87 15.63
CA TRP A 29 5.85 -8.55 16.67
C TRP A 29 4.44 -7.95 16.80
N MET A 30 4.28 -6.70 16.38
CA MET A 30 3.00 -6.00 16.25
C MET A 30 2.01 -6.67 15.29
N ARG A 31 2.41 -7.64 14.46
CA ARG A 31 1.46 -8.44 13.64
C ARG A 31 0.42 -9.19 14.46
N GLY A 32 0.75 -9.57 15.70
CA GLY A 32 -0.21 -10.20 16.60
C GLY A 32 -1.31 -9.24 17.07
N TYR A 33 -1.06 -7.93 16.99
CA TYR A 33 -1.95 -6.88 17.49
C TYR A 33 -2.60 -6.06 16.38
N TYR A 34 -1.97 -5.98 15.19
CA TYR A 34 -2.43 -5.18 14.08
C TYR A 34 -2.42 -5.97 12.78
N PRO A 35 -3.55 -6.00 12.05
CA PRO A 35 -3.62 -6.64 10.75
C PRO A 35 -2.68 -5.94 9.75
N PRO A 36 -2.20 -6.66 8.71
CA PRO A 36 -1.41 -6.05 7.65
C PRO A 36 -2.24 -4.99 6.91
N GLY A 37 -1.66 -3.83 6.67
CA GLY A 37 -2.21 -2.84 5.76
C GLY A 37 -1.11 -2.10 4.99
N PHE A 38 -1.56 -1.16 4.18
CA PHE A 38 -0.76 -0.55 3.12
C PHE A 38 -0.73 0.97 3.25
N THR A 39 0.32 1.56 2.66
CA THR A 39 0.47 3.00 2.46
C THR A 39 0.93 3.23 1.04
N LEU A 40 0.36 4.24 0.39
CA LEU A 40 0.88 4.72 -0.88
C LEU A 40 1.48 6.11 -0.67
N LEU A 41 2.73 6.28 -1.11
CA LEU A 41 3.49 7.51 -0.97
C LEU A 41 3.81 8.09 -2.34
N SER A 42 3.85 9.42 -2.45
CA SER A 42 4.41 10.10 -3.62
C SER A 42 5.94 10.06 -3.61
N SER A 43 6.56 10.51 -4.72
CA SER A 43 8.01 10.71 -4.81
C SER A 43 8.57 11.65 -3.73
N ASN A 44 7.73 12.58 -3.24
CA ASN A 44 8.10 13.55 -2.21
C ASN A 44 7.76 13.05 -0.80
N ASN A 45 7.53 11.74 -0.64
CA ASN A 45 7.24 11.08 0.63
C ASN A 45 5.92 11.56 1.29
N VAL A 46 5.00 12.13 0.49
CA VAL A 46 3.66 12.52 0.94
C VAL A 46 2.76 11.29 0.93
N ILE A 47 2.02 11.04 2.02
CA ILE A 47 1.05 9.95 2.08
C ILE A 47 -0.14 10.30 1.20
N LEU A 48 -0.35 9.50 0.17
CA LEU A 48 -1.50 9.59 -0.75
C LEU A 48 -2.66 8.75 -0.23
N ILE A 49 -2.38 7.57 0.34
CA ILE A 49 -3.36 6.67 0.95
C ILE A 49 -2.78 5.99 2.18
N GLY A 50 -3.63 5.77 3.18
CA GLY A 50 -3.28 5.02 4.40
C GLY A 50 -2.92 5.92 5.58
N ALA A 51 -3.53 7.11 5.72
CA ALA A 51 -3.34 8.01 6.86
C ALA A 51 -4.67 8.39 7.54
N ARG A 52 -5.62 7.46 7.68
CA ARG A 52 -6.93 7.73 8.31
C ARG A 52 -6.84 7.80 9.85
N GLY A 53 -5.93 7.04 10.45
CA GLY A 53 -5.52 7.14 11.85
C GLY A 53 -4.09 6.63 12.11
N ARG A 54 -3.58 5.74 11.26
CA ARG A 54 -2.20 5.25 11.24
C ARG A 54 -1.73 5.11 9.80
N GLY A 55 -0.42 5.25 9.59
CA GLY A 55 0.22 5.20 8.28
C GLY A 55 0.00 3.93 7.45
N PHE A 56 -0.73 2.91 7.92
CA PHE A 56 -0.80 1.58 7.29
C PHE A 56 -2.21 0.97 7.31
N GLU A 57 -3.24 1.79 7.21
CA GLU A 57 -4.63 1.33 7.30
C GLU A 57 -5.27 1.00 5.95
N ALA A 58 -4.59 1.27 4.85
CA ALA A 58 -5.17 1.01 3.54
C ALA A 58 -5.23 -0.49 3.26
N THR A 59 -6.30 -0.92 2.61
CA THR A 59 -6.42 -2.26 2.06
C THR A 59 -5.75 -2.35 0.69
N LEU A 60 -5.47 -3.56 0.23
CA LEU A 60 -4.94 -3.77 -1.13
C LEU A 60 -5.96 -3.31 -2.19
N ASP A 61 -7.26 -3.47 -1.92
CA ASP A 61 -8.33 -3.03 -2.81
C ASP A 61 -8.34 -1.50 -2.98
N GLU A 62 -8.19 -0.74 -1.88
CA GLU A 62 -8.09 0.72 -1.94
C GLU A 62 -6.85 1.19 -2.71
N VAL A 63 -5.72 0.50 -2.54
CA VAL A 63 -4.48 0.78 -3.28
C VAL A 63 -4.69 0.53 -4.78
N GLU A 64 -5.28 -0.59 -5.16
CA GLU A 64 -5.54 -0.93 -6.55
C GLU A 64 -6.53 0.07 -7.19
N ALA A 65 -7.61 0.42 -6.48
CA ALA A 65 -8.58 1.41 -6.93
C ALA A 65 -7.94 2.80 -7.13
N PHE A 66 -7.00 3.19 -6.27
CA PHE A 66 -6.26 4.44 -6.46
C PHE A 66 -5.36 4.39 -7.67
N ILE A 67 -4.53 3.35 -7.81
CA ILE A 67 -3.63 3.18 -8.95
C ILE A 67 -4.41 3.22 -10.27
N ALA A 68 -5.60 2.61 -10.32
CA ALA A 68 -6.46 2.60 -11.50
C ALA A 68 -6.98 3.98 -11.93
N ARG A 69 -6.98 4.99 -11.05
CA ARG A 69 -7.37 6.38 -11.40
C ARG A 69 -6.27 7.17 -12.11
N TYR A 70 -5.04 6.66 -12.11
CA TYR A 70 -3.86 7.33 -12.68
C TYR A 70 -3.25 6.53 -13.84
N GLU A 71 -3.90 5.46 -14.28
CA GLU A 71 -3.62 4.78 -15.55
C GLU A 71 -4.48 5.34 -16.68
#